data_AF-A0AAV1IY38-F1
#
_entry.id   AF-A0AAV1IY38-F1
#
_cell.length_a   1.000
_cell.length_b   1.000
_cell.length_c   1.000
_cell.angle_alpha   90.00
_cell.angle_beta   90.00
_cell.angle_gamma   90.00
#
_symmetry.space_group_name_H-M   'P 1'
#
loop_
_entity.id
_entity.type
_entity.pdbx_description
1 polymer ?
#
loop_
_entity_poly.entity_id
_entity_poly.type
_entity_poly.pdbx_seq_one_letter_code
_entity_poly.pdbx_strand_id
1 'polypeptide(L)'
;MDTPTVISVDMDYFDWNISYPAITLCPLYKTNVTVFKEIVRDKFNETGLKVDKYLWAITQANFETLHYVVLDVPEELRSVFHPNEYANIAESMFQKFGGNVSTKTNHNVTIVSAMTELGMCHVLNSNVAVFDDPRKWNVSNTKYFKNNIELSIYDRDFFIQISKYADIFKVYIHSPDEIITGTTSSFTVDMEAAISFGLSVWTTRISEELRQMPLAIRKCRFINEATSARYPIYSYSHCILECRIDVIKTLCGCVPHFYKPLAHENICHIEQLKCLVKYKKEILTLSSSEATKKYPNLPSNSRDCGCLSTCELDQYHKDREDVTSRTYVNTLDIGITSFPKYEVEG
;
A
#
# COMPACT_ATOMS: atom_id res chain seq x y z
N MET A 1 -36.10 -4.17 -12.87
CA MET A 1 -36.68 -3.84 -11.56
C MET A 1 -35.51 -3.75 -10.60
N ASP A 2 -35.14 -2.53 -10.19
CA ASP A 2 -34.17 -2.34 -9.11
C ASP A 2 -34.90 -2.65 -7.79
N THR A 3 -34.70 -3.84 -7.25
CA THR A 3 -35.10 -4.13 -5.87
C THR A 3 -34.19 -3.33 -4.93
N PRO A 4 -34.73 -2.54 -4.00
CA PRO A 4 -33.93 -1.81 -3.04
C PRO A 4 -33.16 -2.81 -2.16
N THR A 5 -31.85 -2.62 -2.08
CA THR A 5 -30.98 -3.33 -1.13
C THR A 5 -31.36 -2.84 0.27
N VAL A 6 -31.81 -3.76 1.14
CA VAL A 6 -32.18 -3.43 2.52
C VAL A 6 -30.92 -3.49 3.36
N ILE A 7 -30.54 -2.36 3.93
CA ILE A 7 -29.43 -2.31 4.88
C ILE A 7 -29.98 -2.66 6.26
N SER A 8 -29.62 -3.82 6.81
CA SER A 8 -29.85 -4.19 8.20
C SER A 8 -28.65 -3.82 9.06
N VAL A 9 -28.91 -3.66 10.36
CA VAL A 9 -27.90 -3.40 11.36
C VAL A 9 -27.99 -4.53 12.37
N ASP A 10 -27.02 -5.44 12.36
CA ASP A 10 -26.88 -6.44 13.41
C ASP A 10 -26.20 -5.78 14.62
N MET A 11 -26.54 -6.22 15.83
CA MET A 11 -26.00 -5.73 17.10
C MET A 11 -25.46 -6.87 17.99
N ASP A 12 -25.45 -8.12 17.53
CA ASP A 12 -24.93 -9.26 18.30
C ASP A 12 -23.40 -9.37 18.25
N TYR A 13 -22.73 -8.27 18.63
CA TYR A 13 -21.29 -8.09 18.46
C TYR A 13 -20.42 -9.00 19.35
N PHE A 14 -21.02 -9.80 20.24
CA PHE A 14 -20.27 -10.66 21.17
C PHE A 14 -19.65 -11.88 20.47
N ASP A 15 -20.24 -12.33 19.37
CA ASP A 15 -19.78 -13.49 18.60
C ASP A 15 -18.94 -13.11 17.37
N TRP A 16 -18.73 -11.81 17.12
CA TRP A 16 -18.00 -11.35 15.94
C TRP A 16 -16.49 -11.31 16.17
N ASN A 17 -15.77 -11.84 15.18
CA ASN A 17 -14.35 -11.59 15.03
C ASN A 17 -14.13 -10.48 14.02
N ILE A 18 -13.35 -9.47 14.42
CA ILE A 18 -12.87 -8.41 13.53
C ILE A 18 -11.40 -8.64 13.21
N SER A 19 -10.96 -8.15 12.06
CA SER A 19 -9.54 -8.14 11.76
C SER A 19 -8.84 -7.08 12.61
N TYR A 20 -7.67 -7.40 13.17
CA TYR A 20 -6.73 -6.38 13.59
C TYR A 20 -6.18 -5.69 12.31
N PRO A 21 -5.97 -4.36 12.30
CA PRO A 21 -5.57 -3.67 11.07
C PRO A 21 -4.20 -4.11 10.56
N ALA A 22 -3.96 -3.89 9.27
CA ALA A 22 -2.61 -3.79 8.76
C ALA A 22 -2.02 -2.42 9.11
N ILE A 23 -0.72 -2.41 9.43
CA ILE A 23 0.03 -1.20 9.75
C ILE A 23 1.15 -1.07 8.71
N THR A 24 1.05 -0.07 7.84
CA THR A 24 2.12 0.25 6.89
C THR A 24 3.02 1.34 7.46
N LEU A 25 4.29 1.04 7.63
CA LEU A 25 5.36 1.93 8.07
C LEU A 25 6.20 2.31 6.85
N CYS A 26 5.99 3.51 6.33
CA CYS A 26 6.76 4.05 5.21
C CYS A 26 7.86 4.99 5.74
N PRO A 27 9.13 4.59 5.71
CA PRO A 27 10.21 5.46 6.18
C PRO A 27 10.36 6.66 5.26
N LEU A 28 10.66 7.83 5.85
CA LEU A 28 11.00 9.02 5.05
C LEU A 28 12.28 8.77 4.24
N TYR A 29 13.27 8.12 4.84
CA TYR A 29 14.50 7.69 4.17
C TYR A 29 14.47 6.18 3.91
N LYS A 30 14.27 5.81 2.64
CA LYS A 30 14.09 4.40 2.26
C LYS A 30 15.39 3.62 2.11
N THR A 31 16.49 4.31 1.81
CA THR A 31 17.71 3.67 1.33
C THR A 31 18.68 3.40 2.47
N ASN A 32 19.15 2.14 2.56
CA ASN A 32 20.30 1.80 3.38
C ASN A 32 21.57 2.42 2.75
N VAL A 33 22.12 3.43 3.41
CA VAL A 33 23.26 4.20 2.90
C VAL A 33 24.52 3.36 2.73
N THR A 34 24.72 2.34 3.58
CA THR A 34 25.89 1.46 3.50
C THR A 34 25.81 0.59 2.24
N VAL A 35 24.69 -0.10 2.05
CA VAL A 35 24.44 -0.93 0.85
C VAL A 35 24.47 -0.08 -0.43
N PHE A 36 23.88 1.11 -0.38
CA PHE A 36 23.93 2.05 -1.51
C PHE A 36 25.37 2.41 -1.90
N LYS A 37 26.23 2.74 -0.94
CA LYS A 37 27.64 3.09 -1.21
C LYS A 37 28.42 1.90 -1.77
N GLU A 38 28.14 0.69 -1.31
CA GLU A 38 28.74 -0.53 -1.83
C GLU A 38 28.36 -0.74 -3.30
N ILE A 39 27.06 -0.70 -3.63
CA ILE A 39 26.58 -0.88 -5.01
C ILE A 39 27.13 0.22 -5.94
N VAL A 40 27.17 1.48 -5.49
CA VAL A 40 27.74 2.58 -6.27
C VAL A 40 29.22 2.33 -6.58
N ARG A 41 30.00 1.91 -5.58
CA ARG A 41 31.43 1.61 -5.74
C ARG A 41 31.63 0.45 -6.71
N ASP A 42 30.87 -0.62 -6.55
CA ASP A 42 31.03 -1.83 -7.35
C ASP A 42 30.66 -1.55 -8.81
N LYS A 43 29.56 -0.83 -9.06
CA LYS A 43 29.17 -0.39 -10.42
C LYS A 43 30.16 0.59 -11.03
N PHE A 44 30.75 1.48 -10.25
CA PHE A 44 31.80 2.37 -10.73
C PHE A 44 33.05 1.59 -11.15
N ASN A 45 33.45 0.56 -10.38
CA ASN A 45 34.58 -0.30 -10.73
C ASN A 45 34.32 -1.12 -12.01
N GLU A 46 33.08 -1.57 -12.23
CA GLU A 46 32.69 -2.32 -13.42
C GLU A 46 32.61 -1.45 -14.68
N THR A 47 32.05 -0.25 -14.57
CA THR A 47 31.64 0.56 -15.74
C THR A 47 32.46 1.84 -15.93
N GLY A 48 33.15 2.31 -14.88
CA GLY A 48 33.76 3.64 -14.84
C GLY A 48 32.76 4.80 -14.74
N LEU A 49 31.45 4.52 -14.63
CA LEU A 49 30.40 5.53 -14.66
C LEU A 49 29.91 5.89 -13.25
N LYS A 50 29.60 7.17 -13.03
CA LYS A 50 28.99 7.64 -11.78
C LYS A 50 27.49 7.36 -11.81
N VAL A 51 27.05 6.37 -11.05
CA VAL A 51 25.67 5.87 -11.03
C VAL A 51 24.85 6.35 -9.81
N ASP A 52 25.45 7.13 -8.91
CA ASP A 52 24.87 7.53 -7.62
C ASP A 52 23.50 8.22 -7.76
N LYS A 53 23.42 9.25 -8.62
CA LYS A 53 22.16 9.97 -8.86
C LYS A 53 21.08 9.06 -9.45
N TYR A 54 21.49 8.11 -10.29
CA TYR A 54 20.58 7.21 -10.96
C TYR A 54 19.98 6.17 -10.01
N LEU A 55 20.83 5.53 -9.21
CA LEU A 55 20.38 4.61 -8.16
C LEU A 55 19.52 5.34 -7.11
N TRP A 56 19.88 6.57 -6.76
CA TRP A 56 19.06 7.40 -5.88
C TRP A 56 17.69 7.72 -6.48
N ALA A 57 17.62 7.98 -7.80
CA ALA A 57 16.35 8.18 -8.48
C ALA A 57 15.47 6.92 -8.46
N ILE A 58 16.06 5.74 -8.69
CA ILE A 58 15.37 4.45 -8.61
C ILE A 58 14.76 4.22 -7.22
N THR A 59 15.54 4.43 -6.15
CA THR A 59 15.10 4.13 -4.78
C THR A 59 14.10 5.14 -4.24
N GLN A 60 14.21 6.40 -4.65
CA GLN A 60 13.37 7.47 -4.13
C GLN A 60 12.12 7.71 -4.96
N ALA A 61 12.03 7.25 -6.21
CA ALA A 61 10.88 7.50 -7.09
C ALA A 61 9.55 6.99 -6.50
N ASN A 62 8.66 7.92 -6.18
CA ASN A 62 7.27 7.69 -5.80
C ASN A 62 6.45 8.98 -5.98
N PHE A 63 5.13 8.95 -5.84
CA PHE A 63 4.31 10.13 -6.13
C PHE A 63 4.62 11.34 -5.23
N GLU A 64 5.08 11.15 -3.99
CA GLU A 64 5.41 12.26 -3.10
C GLU A 64 6.74 12.93 -3.46
N THR A 65 7.74 12.14 -3.82
CA THR A 65 9.13 12.61 -3.97
C THR A 65 9.54 12.90 -5.41
N LEU A 66 8.80 12.40 -6.41
CA LEU A 66 9.19 12.46 -7.83
C LEU A 66 9.52 13.88 -8.33
N HIS A 67 8.91 14.91 -7.74
CA HIS A 67 9.20 16.31 -8.09
C HIS A 67 10.57 16.81 -7.61
N TYR A 68 11.17 16.14 -6.62
CA TYR A 68 12.47 16.49 -6.03
C TYR A 68 13.62 15.60 -6.56
N VAL A 69 13.29 14.54 -7.30
CA VAL A 69 14.27 13.59 -7.82
C VAL A 69 14.85 14.11 -9.14
N VAL A 70 16.16 13.92 -9.33
CA VAL A 70 16.82 14.22 -10.60
C VAL A 70 16.48 13.13 -11.62
N LEU A 71 15.61 13.47 -12.57
CA LEU A 71 15.15 12.56 -13.62
C LEU A 71 15.87 12.76 -14.97
N ASP A 72 16.78 13.73 -15.06
CA ASP A 72 17.68 13.90 -16.20
C ASP A 72 18.88 12.97 -16.04
N VAL A 73 18.89 11.91 -16.84
CA VAL A 73 19.89 10.86 -16.76
C VAL A 73 20.73 10.86 -18.04
N PRO A 74 22.07 10.79 -17.94
CA PRO A 74 22.94 10.56 -19.09
C PRO A 74 22.57 9.28 -19.85
N GLU A 75 22.65 9.35 -21.18
CA GLU A 75 22.21 8.25 -22.05
C GLU A 75 23.05 6.98 -21.85
N GLU A 76 24.32 7.10 -21.45
CA GLU A 76 25.21 5.96 -21.20
C GLU A 76 24.71 5.07 -20.05
N LEU A 77 23.93 5.62 -19.12
CA LEU A 77 23.37 4.85 -18.00
C LEU A 77 22.16 3.98 -18.40
N ARG A 78 21.52 4.25 -19.56
CA ARG A 78 20.40 3.44 -20.06
C ARG A 78 20.80 2.02 -20.40
N SER A 79 22.04 1.81 -20.83
CA SER A 79 22.57 0.47 -21.14
C SER A 79 23.05 -0.29 -19.91
N VAL A 80 23.22 0.39 -18.77
CA VAL A 80 23.74 -0.22 -17.54
C VAL A 80 22.62 -0.83 -16.69
N PHE A 81 21.46 -0.19 -16.70
CA PHE A 81 20.31 -0.59 -15.87
C PHE A 81 19.05 -0.71 -16.72
N HIS A 82 18.42 -1.86 -16.68
CA HIS A 82 17.17 -2.07 -17.40
C HIS A 82 15.96 -1.73 -16.51
N PRO A 83 14.89 -1.10 -17.04
CA PRO A 83 13.70 -0.75 -16.25
C PRO A 83 13.08 -1.91 -15.46
N ASN A 84 13.13 -3.12 -16.01
CA ASN A 84 12.63 -4.33 -15.34
C ASN A 84 13.40 -4.70 -14.07
N GLU A 85 14.61 -4.16 -13.88
CA GLU A 85 15.45 -4.42 -12.71
C GLU A 85 15.24 -3.38 -11.60
N TYR A 86 14.66 -2.21 -11.91
CA TYR A 86 14.59 -1.08 -10.96
C TYR A 86 13.89 -1.44 -9.65
N ALA A 87 12.84 -2.25 -9.69
CA ALA A 87 12.13 -2.67 -8.47
C ALA A 87 13.00 -3.54 -7.57
N ASN A 88 13.75 -4.48 -8.14
CA ASN A 88 14.68 -5.33 -7.40
C ASN A 88 15.88 -4.54 -6.89
N ILE A 89 16.38 -3.59 -7.68
CA ILE A 89 17.44 -2.66 -7.28
C ILE A 89 16.98 -1.83 -6.08
N ALA A 90 15.78 -1.26 -6.14
CA ALA A 90 15.19 -0.50 -5.04
C ALA A 90 14.98 -1.36 -3.78
N GLU A 91 14.50 -2.60 -3.93
CA GLU A 91 14.34 -3.55 -2.82
C GLU A 91 15.67 -3.92 -2.18
N SER A 92 16.71 -4.21 -2.98
CA SER A 92 18.03 -4.61 -2.47
C SER A 92 18.68 -3.53 -1.61
N MET A 93 18.37 -2.26 -1.88
CA MET A 93 18.84 -1.10 -1.14
C MET A 93 17.86 -0.63 -0.06
N PHE A 94 16.70 -1.26 0.06
CA PHE A 94 15.71 -0.85 1.04
C PHE A 94 16.20 -1.16 2.45
N GLN A 95 16.07 -0.18 3.34
CA GLN A 95 16.41 -0.34 4.75
C GLN A 95 15.58 -1.49 5.33
N LYS A 96 16.24 -2.46 5.98
CA LYS A 96 15.54 -3.53 6.70
C LYS A 96 14.87 -2.94 7.93
N PHE A 97 13.71 -3.49 8.28
CA PHE A 97 13.00 -3.08 9.49
C PHE A 97 13.90 -3.32 10.71
N GLY A 98 14.28 -2.23 11.39
CA GLY A 98 15.21 -2.26 12.52
C GLY A 98 14.55 -2.23 13.90
N GLY A 99 13.21 -2.19 13.97
CA GLY A 99 12.46 -2.15 15.22
C GLY A 99 12.13 -3.54 15.77
N ASN A 100 11.67 -3.56 17.02
CA ASN A 100 11.08 -4.74 17.65
C ASN A 100 9.56 -4.65 17.58
N VAL A 101 8.91 -5.77 17.24
CA VAL A 101 7.45 -5.90 17.30
C VAL A 101 7.10 -6.85 18.43
N SER A 102 6.26 -6.39 19.36
CA SER A 102 5.71 -7.19 20.45
C SER A 102 4.19 -7.10 20.47
N THR A 103 3.56 -8.18 20.93
CA THR A 103 2.13 -8.25 21.19
C THR A 103 1.92 -8.75 22.60
N LYS A 104 0.80 -8.38 23.23
CA LYS A 104 0.50 -8.78 24.61
C LYS A 104 0.40 -10.31 24.77
N THR A 105 -0.06 -11.00 23.73
CA THR A 105 -0.37 -12.44 23.72
C THR A 105 0.61 -13.27 22.88
N ASN A 106 1.80 -12.75 22.54
CA ASN A 106 2.82 -13.43 21.72
C ASN A 106 2.31 -13.92 20.35
N HIS A 107 1.32 -13.27 19.77
CA HIS A 107 0.93 -13.50 18.38
C HIS A 107 2.09 -13.15 17.45
N ASN A 108 2.32 -14.01 16.46
CA ASN A 108 3.31 -13.75 15.43
C ASN A 108 2.76 -12.69 14.46
N VAL A 109 3.44 -11.55 14.37
CA VAL A 109 3.08 -10.47 13.46
C VAL A 109 3.89 -10.61 12.19
N THR A 110 3.21 -10.81 11.06
CA THR A 110 3.86 -10.85 9.75
C THR A 110 4.38 -9.45 9.40
N ILE A 111 5.62 -9.37 8.88
CA ILE A 111 6.21 -8.13 8.38
C ILE A 111 6.68 -8.38 6.95
N VAL A 112 6.13 -7.63 6.00
CA VAL A 112 6.43 -7.75 4.58
C VAL A 112 6.96 -6.42 4.06
N SER A 113 8.07 -6.43 3.34
CA SER A 113 8.49 -5.26 2.58
C SER A 113 7.70 -5.22 1.27
N ALA A 114 7.00 -4.11 1.03
CA ALA A 114 6.14 -3.94 -0.13
C ALA A 114 6.48 -2.64 -0.86
N MET A 115 6.41 -2.69 -2.18
CA MET A 115 6.57 -1.55 -3.08
C MET A 115 5.22 -0.88 -3.29
N THR A 116 5.08 0.38 -2.89
CA THR A 116 3.80 1.11 -2.92
C THR A 116 3.90 2.37 -3.79
N GLU A 117 2.77 3.07 -3.97
CA GLU A 117 2.74 4.41 -4.60
C GLU A 117 3.57 5.47 -3.86
N LEU A 118 3.99 5.17 -2.62
CA LEU A 118 4.86 5.98 -1.77
C LEU A 118 6.30 5.45 -1.71
N GLY A 119 6.62 4.44 -2.53
CA GLY A 119 7.87 3.69 -2.58
C GLY A 119 7.88 2.51 -1.61
N MET A 120 9.06 2.00 -1.29
CA MET A 120 9.22 0.85 -0.39
C MET A 120 8.80 1.18 1.05
N CYS A 121 7.97 0.31 1.64
CA CYS A 121 7.48 0.39 3.01
C CYS A 121 7.48 -0.99 3.69
N HIS A 122 7.39 -1.02 5.01
CA HIS A 122 7.15 -2.25 5.78
C HIS A 122 5.68 -2.34 6.13
N VAL A 123 5.04 -3.46 5.80
CA VAL A 123 3.61 -3.70 6.07
C VAL A 123 3.49 -4.83 7.09
N LEU A 124 2.89 -4.52 8.22
CA LEU A 124 2.62 -5.46 9.29
C LEU A 124 1.19 -5.98 9.17
N ASN A 125 0.98 -7.27 9.47
CA ASN A 125 -0.36 -7.88 9.57
C ASN A 125 -1.25 -7.70 8.32
N SER A 126 -0.66 -7.82 7.11
CA SER A 126 -1.40 -7.76 5.85
C SER A 126 -1.45 -9.11 5.16
N ASN A 127 -2.62 -9.44 4.60
CA ASN A 127 -2.84 -10.63 3.78
C ASN A 127 -2.38 -10.43 2.33
N VAL A 128 -2.30 -9.18 1.86
CA VAL A 128 -2.13 -8.83 0.45
C VAL A 128 -0.79 -8.18 0.10
N ALA A 129 -0.08 -7.60 1.08
CA ALA A 129 1.21 -6.93 0.86
C ALA A 129 2.28 -7.82 0.19
N VAL A 130 2.12 -9.14 0.29
CA VAL A 130 2.98 -10.13 -0.37
C VAL A 130 2.97 -10.01 -1.90
N PHE A 131 1.89 -9.52 -2.49
CA PHE A 131 1.78 -9.33 -3.94
C PHE A 131 2.61 -8.14 -4.43
N ASP A 132 2.93 -7.20 -3.55
CA ASP A 132 3.71 -6.00 -3.85
C ASP A 132 5.18 -6.12 -3.39
N ASP A 133 5.63 -7.30 -2.95
CA ASP A 133 7.05 -7.60 -2.68
C ASP A 133 7.79 -7.87 -4.01
N PRO A 134 8.73 -7.01 -4.46
CA PRO A 134 9.42 -7.18 -5.74
C PRO A 134 10.12 -8.53 -5.89
N ARG A 135 10.60 -9.12 -4.80
CA ARG A 135 11.27 -10.44 -4.82
C ARG A 135 10.32 -11.57 -5.21
N LYS A 136 9.01 -11.36 -5.06
CA LYS A 136 7.96 -12.35 -5.34
C LYS A 136 7.26 -12.13 -6.69
N TRP A 137 7.56 -11.05 -7.40
CA TRP A 137 6.91 -10.75 -8.69
C TRP A 137 7.19 -11.79 -9.77
N ASN A 138 8.35 -12.44 -9.73
CA ASN A 138 8.73 -13.52 -10.65
C ASN A 138 8.14 -14.90 -10.26
N VAL A 139 7.48 -15.00 -9.09
CA VAL A 139 6.93 -16.26 -8.58
C VAL A 139 5.45 -16.35 -8.93
N SER A 140 5.12 -17.13 -9.96
CA SER A 140 3.76 -17.30 -10.51
C SER A 140 2.75 -17.96 -9.56
N ASN A 141 3.19 -18.51 -8.42
CA ASN A 141 2.35 -19.29 -7.50
C ASN A 141 1.99 -18.57 -6.19
N THR A 142 2.24 -17.26 -6.06
CA THR A 142 1.85 -16.53 -4.85
C THR A 142 0.32 -16.53 -4.74
N LYS A 143 -0.23 -17.26 -3.76
CA LYS A 143 -1.66 -17.36 -3.49
C LYS A 143 -2.04 -16.47 -2.32
N TYR A 144 -3.29 -16.00 -2.34
CA TYR A 144 -3.89 -15.36 -1.18
C TYR A 144 -3.97 -16.34 -0.02
N PHE A 145 -3.64 -15.85 1.18
CA PHE A 145 -3.77 -16.59 2.42
C PHE A 145 -4.13 -15.63 3.53
N LYS A 146 -5.32 -15.82 4.13
CA LYS A 146 -5.78 -15.02 5.26
C LYS A 146 -5.02 -15.47 6.52
N ASN A 147 -4.07 -14.65 6.97
CA ASN A 147 -3.24 -14.91 8.14
C ASN A 147 -3.11 -13.71 9.08
N ASN A 148 -3.92 -12.68 8.85
CA ASN A 148 -4.04 -11.57 9.77
C ASN A 148 -4.56 -12.04 11.13
N ILE A 149 -4.24 -11.25 12.14
CA ILE A 149 -4.77 -11.43 13.49
C ILE A 149 -6.26 -11.05 13.45
N GLU A 150 -7.09 -11.92 14.02
CA GLU A 150 -8.51 -11.68 14.27
C GLU A 150 -8.72 -11.53 15.78
N LEU A 151 -9.60 -10.61 16.17
CA LEU A 151 -9.88 -10.24 17.55
C LEU A 151 -11.38 -10.32 17.81
N SER A 152 -11.72 -10.85 18.97
CA SER A 152 -13.06 -10.77 19.54
C SER A 152 -13.17 -9.57 20.48
N ILE A 153 -14.38 -9.25 20.95
CA ILE A 153 -14.56 -8.22 21.99
C ILE A 153 -13.79 -8.53 23.30
N TYR A 154 -13.47 -9.79 23.56
CA TYR A 154 -12.73 -10.19 24.74
C TYR A 154 -11.24 -9.79 24.65
N ASP A 155 -10.74 -9.53 23.44
CA ASP A 155 -9.37 -9.12 23.15
C ASP A 155 -9.21 -7.58 23.13
N ARG A 156 -10.10 -6.85 23.80
CA ARG A 156 -10.14 -5.37 23.77
C ARG A 156 -8.91 -4.64 24.31
N ASP A 157 -8.00 -5.36 24.96
CA ASP A 157 -6.73 -4.86 25.46
C ASP A 157 -5.55 -5.30 24.59
N PHE A 158 -5.82 -5.88 23.41
CA PHE A 158 -4.82 -6.24 22.42
C PHE A 158 -4.26 -4.98 21.75
N PHE A 159 -2.92 -4.94 21.63
CA PHE A 159 -2.20 -3.96 20.86
C PHE A 159 -0.96 -4.58 20.23
N ILE A 160 -0.52 -4.01 19.11
CA ILE A 160 0.83 -4.21 18.58
C ILE A 160 1.67 -3.03 19.07
N GLN A 161 2.80 -3.34 19.69
CA GLN A 161 3.82 -2.36 20.06
C GLN A 161 5.02 -2.51 19.14
N ILE A 162 5.40 -1.39 18.52
CA ILE A 162 6.62 -1.25 17.75
C ILE A 162 7.59 -0.39 18.56
N SER A 163 8.79 -0.88 18.82
CA SER A 163 9.76 -0.17 19.66
C SER A 163 11.17 -0.19 19.08
N LYS A 164 12.04 0.71 19.57
CA LYS A 164 13.47 0.77 19.19
C LYS A 164 13.69 0.94 17.68
N TYR A 165 12.77 1.59 16.99
CA TYR A 165 12.94 1.90 15.57
C TYR A 165 13.92 3.07 15.40
N ALA A 166 14.63 3.12 14.27
CA ALA A 166 15.64 4.16 14.01
C ALA A 166 15.23 5.15 12.91
N ASP A 167 14.01 5.03 12.40
CA ASP A 167 13.52 5.81 11.26
C ASP A 167 12.29 6.64 11.65
N ILE A 168 12.13 7.78 10.99
CA ILE A 168 10.87 8.54 11.01
C ILE A 168 9.93 7.89 10.00
N PHE A 169 8.73 7.50 10.46
CA PHE A 169 7.74 6.84 9.63
C PHE A 169 6.53 7.72 9.36
N LYS A 170 6.02 7.63 8.14
CA LYS A 170 4.59 7.81 7.88
C LYS A 170 3.90 6.47 8.14
N VAL A 171 2.96 6.48 9.06
CA VAL A 171 2.18 5.33 9.50
C VAL A 171 0.81 5.39 8.86
N TYR A 172 0.40 4.29 8.24
CA TYR A 172 -0.91 4.11 7.64
C TYR A 172 -1.59 2.91 8.28
N ILE A 173 -2.88 3.04 8.52
CA ILE A 173 -3.71 2.01 9.15
C ILE A 173 -4.83 1.70 8.17
N HIS A 174 -4.98 0.42 7.81
CA HIS A 174 -5.95 -0.02 6.81
C HIS A 174 -6.35 -1.48 7.06
N SER A 175 -7.38 -1.95 6.35
CA SER A 175 -7.77 -3.36 6.36
C SER A 175 -6.60 -4.25 5.90
N PRO A 176 -6.41 -5.44 6.51
CA PRO A 176 -5.40 -6.40 6.07
C PRO A 176 -5.50 -6.85 4.61
N ASP A 177 -6.69 -6.74 4.03
CA ASP A 177 -7.02 -7.09 2.66
C ASP A 177 -6.95 -5.90 1.68
N GLU A 178 -6.63 -4.70 2.18
CA GLU A 178 -6.42 -3.50 1.38
C GLU A 178 -4.93 -3.09 1.38
N ILE A 179 -4.55 -2.25 0.42
CA ILE A 179 -3.23 -1.62 0.34
C ILE A 179 -3.34 -0.11 0.56
N ILE A 180 -2.21 0.51 0.88
CA ILE A 180 -2.11 1.96 0.87
C ILE A 180 -2.01 2.48 -0.57
N THR A 181 -2.56 3.67 -0.79
CA THR A 181 -2.46 4.41 -2.05
C THR A 181 -1.89 5.79 -1.77
N GLY A 182 -1.49 6.52 -2.81
CA GLY A 182 -0.98 7.90 -2.71
C GLY A 182 -1.99 8.91 -2.17
N THR A 183 -3.23 8.50 -1.92
CA THR A 183 -4.31 9.30 -1.34
C THR A 183 -4.72 8.81 0.06
N THR A 184 -4.14 7.73 0.56
CA THR A 184 -4.44 7.21 1.91
C THR A 184 -3.89 8.18 2.97
N SER A 185 -4.68 8.47 4.00
CA SER A 185 -4.26 9.34 5.10
C SER A 185 -3.20 8.67 5.97
N SER A 186 -2.22 9.45 6.42
CA SER A 186 -1.13 8.98 7.28
C SER A 186 -1.03 9.75 8.59
N PHE A 187 -0.34 9.15 9.55
CA PHE A 187 0.15 9.81 10.76
C PHE A 187 1.69 9.83 10.71
N THR A 188 2.32 10.91 11.14
CA THR A 188 3.79 10.97 11.22
C THR A 188 4.22 10.62 12.63
N VAL A 189 5.14 9.66 12.74
CA VAL A 189 5.70 9.20 14.02
C VAL A 189 7.21 9.47 14.03
N ASP A 190 7.66 10.23 15.02
CA ASP A 190 9.07 10.62 15.21
C ASP A 190 9.80 9.66 16.17
N MET A 191 11.12 9.82 16.26
CA MET A 191 12.05 8.95 16.99
C MET A 191 12.14 9.23 18.49
N GLU A 192 11.52 10.31 19.01
CA GLU A 192 11.67 10.74 20.42
C GLU A 192 10.35 10.73 21.22
N ALA A 193 9.37 9.98 20.74
CA ALA A 193 8.05 9.89 21.37
C ALA A 193 7.64 8.44 21.65
N ALA A 194 6.90 8.26 22.74
CA ALA A 194 6.02 7.13 22.92
C ALA A 194 4.61 7.57 22.50
N ILE A 195 4.08 6.97 21.44
CA ILE A 195 2.78 7.29 20.85
C ILE A 195 1.87 6.07 20.98
N SER A 196 0.62 6.30 21.40
CA SER A 196 -0.43 5.28 21.42
C SER A 196 -1.63 5.74 20.60
N PHE A 197 -2.05 4.92 19.65
CA PHE A 197 -3.27 5.11 18.86
C PHE A 197 -4.36 4.14 19.31
N GLY A 198 -5.49 4.71 19.73
CA GLY A 198 -6.74 4.01 19.92
C GLY A 198 -7.59 4.08 18.66
N LEU A 199 -8.02 2.92 18.17
CA LEU A 199 -8.84 2.81 16.96
C LEU A 199 -10.27 2.41 17.28
N SER A 200 -11.20 3.01 16.53
CA SER A 200 -12.57 2.53 16.38
C SER A 200 -12.70 1.77 15.06
N VAL A 201 -13.44 0.66 15.07
CA VAL A 201 -13.62 -0.20 13.90
C VAL A 201 -15.07 -0.19 13.44
N TRP A 202 -15.27 0.00 12.13
CA TRP A 202 -16.55 -0.08 11.47
C TRP A 202 -16.54 -1.26 10.51
N THR A 203 -17.49 -2.16 10.71
CA THR A 203 -17.54 -3.45 10.03
C THR A 203 -18.69 -3.47 9.05
N THR A 204 -18.41 -3.87 7.81
CA THR A 204 -19.42 -4.16 6.79
C THR A 204 -19.29 -5.62 6.40
N ARG A 205 -20.41 -6.33 6.39
CA ARG A 205 -20.52 -7.66 5.78
C ARG A 205 -21.79 -7.69 4.95
N ILE A 206 -21.85 -8.65 4.05
CA ILE A 206 -23.03 -8.94 3.27
C ILE A 206 -23.80 -10.07 3.93
N SER A 207 -25.13 -9.99 3.90
CA SER A 207 -25.98 -11.09 4.37
C SER A 207 -25.71 -12.41 3.63
N GLU A 208 -25.96 -13.53 4.30
CA GLU A 208 -25.71 -14.86 3.72
C GLU A 208 -26.61 -15.13 2.50
N GLU A 209 -27.82 -14.55 2.47
CA GLU A 209 -28.73 -14.61 1.32
C GLU A 209 -28.16 -13.91 0.09
N LEU A 210 -27.55 -12.72 0.28
CA LEU A 210 -26.97 -11.94 -0.82
C LEU A 210 -25.58 -12.42 -1.22
N ARG A 211 -24.88 -13.18 -0.35
CA ARG A 211 -23.58 -13.79 -0.65
C ARG A 211 -23.62 -14.66 -1.91
N GLN A 212 -24.70 -15.40 -2.10
CA GLN A 212 -24.88 -16.31 -3.24
C GLN A 212 -25.43 -15.60 -4.48
N MET A 213 -25.79 -14.32 -4.37
CA MET A 213 -26.40 -13.58 -5.47
C MET A 213 -25.36 -13.09 -6.49
N PRO A 214 -25.73 -13.02 -7.78
CA PRO A 214 -24.89 -12.43 -8.81
C PRO A 214 -24.43 -11.01 -8.48
N LEU A 215 -23.27 -10.62 -8.99
CA LEU A 215 -22.66 -9.30 -8.77
C LEU A 215 -23.62 -8.13 -9.03
N ALA A 216 -24.47 -8.24 -10.04
CA ALA A 216 -25.45 -7.20 -10.41
C ALA A 216 -26.50 -6.93 -9.30
N ILE A 217 -26.75 -7.91 -8.43
CA ILE A 217 -27.70 -7.80 -7.32
C ILE A 217 -26.98 -7.30 -6.06
N ARG A 218 -25.88 -7.96 -5.66
CA ARG A 218 -25.16 -7.61 -4.42
C ARG A 218 -24.31 -6.35 -4.50
N LYS A 219 -23.93 -5.88 -5.70
CA LYS A 219 -23.24 -4.60 -5.95
C LYS A 219 -21.91 -4.39 -5.20
N CYS A 220 -21.33 -5.44 -4.62
CA CYS A 220 -20.02 -5.48 -3.99
C CYS A 220 -19.24 -6.71 -4.50
N ARG A 221 -17.93 -6.78 -4.26
CA ARG A 221 -17.08 -7.92 -4.65
C ARG A 221 -16.42 -8.59 -3.45
N PHE A 222 -16.21 -9.90 -3.53
CA PHE A 222 -15.42 -10.66 -2.57
C PHE A 222 -13.95 -10.70 -2.99
N ILE A 223 -13.07 -10.98 -2.03
CA ILE A 223 -11.62 -10.97 -2.24
C ILE A 223 -11.15 -11.96 -3.31
N ASN A 224 -11.87 -13.06 -3.51
CA ASN A 224 -11.55 -14.07 -4.51
C ASN A 224 -12.06 -13.73 -5.94
N GLU A 225 -12.68 -12.57 -6.13
CA GLU A 225 -13.29 -12.16 -7.41
C GLU A 225 -12.41 -11.17 -8.19
N ALA A 226 -11.16 -11.58 -8.41
CA ALA A 226 -10.13 -10.79 -9.07
C ALA A 226 -10.61 -10.20 -10.41
N THR A 227 -10.26 -8.93 -10.65
CA THR A 227 -10.65 -8.17 -11.86
C THR A 227 -9.48 -7.87 -12.80
N SER A 228 -8.25 -8.13 -12.38
CA SER A 228 -7.03 -7.88 -13.15
C SER A 228 -6.12 -9.12 -13.15
N ALA A 229 -5.31 -9.27 -14.20
CA ALA A 229 -4.27 -10.29 -14.26
C ALA A 229 -3.08 -9.98 -13.33
N ARG A 230 -2.94 -8.73 -12.84
CA ARG A 230 -1.81 -8.32 -12.00
C ARG A 230 -1.90 -8.89 -10.58
N TYR A 231 -3.10 -8.95 -10.03
CA TYR A 231 -3.38 -9.38 -8.66
C TYR A 231 -4.40 -10.53 -8.67
N PRO A 232 -4.13 -11.65 -7.98
CA PRO A 232 -5.02 -12.80 -7.95
C PRO A 232 -6.21 -12.61 -6.99
N ILE A 233 -6.46 -11.38 -6.52
CA ILE A 233 -7.51 -11.02 -5.58
C ILE A 233 -8.20 -9.72 -6.02
N TYR A 234 -9.32 -9.43 -5.37
CA TYR A 234 -9.97 -8.14 -5.45
C TYR A 234 -9.89 -7.42 -4.10
N SER A 235 -9.57 -6.14 -4.15
CA SER A 235 -9.88 -5.18 -3.10
C SER A 235 -10.19 -3.83 -3.76
N TYR A 236 -10.85 -2.93 -3.05
CA TYR A 236 -11.19 -1.63 -3.63
C TYR A 236 -9.92 -0.84 -4.00
N SER A 237 -8.90 -0.84 -3.12
CA SER A 237 -7.64 -0.14 -3.37
C SER A 237 -6.83 -0.73 -4.53
N HIS A 238 -6.81 -2.05 -4.71
CA HIS A 238 -6.19 -2.67 -5.89
C HIS A 238 -6.91 -2.29 -7.19
N CYS A 239 -8.24 -2.24 -7.20
CA CYS A 239 -9.00 -1.80 -8.36
C CYS A 239 -8.68 -0.34 -8.75
N ILE A 240 -8.62 0.55 -7.74
CA ILE A 240 -8.22 1.95 -7.94
C ILE A 240 -6.78 2.07 -8.45
N LEU A 241 -5.87 1.24 -7.92
CA LEU A 241 -4.48 1.17 -8.36
C LEU A 241 -4.37 0.73 -9.83
N GLU A 242 -5.10 -0.31 -10.24
CA GLU A 242 -5.17 -0.73 -11.65
C GLU A 242 -5.68 0.40 -12.55
N CYS A 243 -6.73 1.11 -12.12
CA CYS A 243 -7.24 2.25 -12.87
C CYS A 243 -6.18 3.36 -13.03
N ARG A 244 -5.39 3.65 -11.99
CA ARG A 244 -4.26 4.59 -12.07
C ARG A 244 -3.19 4.10 -13.04
N ILE A 245 -2.84 2.82 -13.01
CA ILE A 245 -1.88 2.22 -13.96
C ILE A 245 -2.37 2.40 -15.41
N ASP A 246 -3.65 2.17 -15.68
CA ASP A 246 -4.22 2.36 -17.03
C ASP A 246 -4.20 3.83 -17.48
N VAL A 247 -4.47 4.76 -16.57
CA VAL A 247 -4.31 6.20 -16.83
C VAL A 247 -2.86 6.54 -17.15
N ILE A 248 -1.90 6.03 -16.37
CA ILE A 248 -0.47 6.25 -16.60
C ILE A 248 -0.03 5.66 -17.94
N LYS A 249 -0.47 4.45 -18.27
CA LYS A 249 -0.20 3.82 -19.57
C LYS A 249 -0.74 4.65 -20.73
N THR A 250 -1.94 5.19 -20.58
CA THR A 250 -2.57 6.04 -21.61
C THR A 250 -1.86 7.37 -21.79
N LEU A 251 -1.44 8.02 -20.68
CA LEU A 251 -0.80 9.34 -20.71
C LEU A 251 0.69 9.30 -21.03
N CYS A 252 1.39 8.29 -20.50
CA CYS A 252 2.85 8.21 -20.46
C CYS A 252 3.44 7.04 -21.26
N GLY A 253 2.63 6.05 -21.64
CA GLY A 253 3.07 4.93 -22.50
C GLY A 253 3.91 3.85 -21.80
N CYS A 254 4.02 3.89 -20.47
CA CYS A 254 4.81 2.94 -19.68
C CYS A 254 4.20 2.77 -18.27
N VAL A 255 4.63 1.74 -17.54
CA VAL A 255 4.25 1.49 -16.15
C VAL A 255 5.44 1.79 -15.23
N PRO A 256 5.28 2.61 -14.18
CA PRO A 256 6.35 2.89 -13.22
C PRO A 256 6.85 1.61 -12.53
N HIS A 257 8.14 1.53 -12.22
CA HIS A 257 8.74 0.34 -11.60
C HIS A 257 8.24 0.05 -10.18
N PHE A 258 7.60 1.03 -9.53
CA PHE A 258 7.00 0.82 -8.21
C PHE A 258 5.62 0.14 -8.27
N TYR A 259 5.16 -0.29 -9.44
CA TYR A 259 4.02 -1.20 -9.59
C TYR A 259 4.50 -2.56 -10.11
N LYS A 260 3.86 -3.64 -9.63
CA LYS A 260 4.14 -5.00 -10.10
C LYS A 260 3.96 -5.11 -11.62
N PRO A 261 4.94 -5.52 -12.42
CA PRO A 261 4.82 -5.54 -13.88
C PRO A 261 3.95 -6.69 -14.41
N LEU A 262 3.26 -6.49 -15.53
CA LEU A 262 2.76 -7.58 -16.38
C LEU A 262 3.72 -7.85 -17.53
N ALA A 263 3.76 -9.10 -18.02
CA ALA A 263 4.72 -9.53 -19.05
C ALA A 263 4.66 -8.74 -20.37
N HIS A 264 3.52 -8.12 -20.69
CA HIS A 264 3.31 -7.34 -21.92
C HIS A 264 3.46 -5.83 -21.73
N GLU A 265 3.82 -5.37 -20.53
CA GLU A 265 3.92 -3.96 -20.21
C GLU A 265 5.36 -3.47 -20.25
N ASN A 266 5.54 -2.26 -20.78
CA ASN A 266 6.84 -1.60 -20.78
C ASN A 266 7.01 -0.83 -19.46
N ILE A 267 8.11 -1.07 -18.76
CA ILE A 267 8.44 -0.34 -17.54
C ILE A 267 9.11 0.99 -17.88
N CYS A 268 8.70 2.05 -17.20
CA CYS A 268 9.19 3.40 -17.43
C CYS A 268 10.70 3.50 -17.15
N HIS A 269 11.44 4.08 -18.09
CA HIS A 269 12.76 4.63 -17.78
C HIS A 269 12.63 5.81 -16.83
N ILE A 270 13.72 6.14 -16.11
CA ILE A 270 13.73 7.18 -15.07
C ILE A 270 13.31 8.54 -15.63
N GLU A 271 13.78 8.92 -16.80
CA GLU A 271 13.42 10.17 -17.48
C GLU A 271 11.93 10.23 -17.88
N GLN A 272 11.30 9.08 -18.13
CA GLN A 272 9.87 9.01 -18.48
C GLN A 272 9.00 9.29 -17.25
N LEU A 273 9.53 9.15 -16.03
CA LEU A 273 8.82 9.50 -14.79
C LEU A 273 8.50 10.99 -14.69
N LYS A 274 9.13 11.85 -15.52
CA LYS A 274 8.72 13.26 -15.67
C LYS A 274 7.26 13.40 -16.12
N CYS A 275 6.76 12.43 -16.90
CA CYS A 275 5.37 12.39 -17.31
C CYS A 275 4.42 12.20 -16.11
N LEU A 276 4.82 11.37 -15.13
CA LEU A 276 4.06 11.21 -13.89
C LEU A 276 4.04 12.50 -13.08
N VAL A 277 5.15 13.24 -13.02
CA VAL A 277 5.18 14.55 -12.36
C VAL A 277 4.20 15.52 -13.05
N LYS A 278 4.19 15.53 -14.39
CA LYS A 278 3.31 16.38 -15.18
C LYS A 278 1.82 16.10 -14.95
N TYR A 279 1.43 14.83 -14.88
CA TYR A 279 0.04 14.40 -14.74
C TYR A 279 -0.32 13.90 -13.34
N LYS A 280 0.49 14.24 -12.33
CA LYS A 280 0.36 13.74 -10.95
C LYS A 280 -1.04 13.94 -10.40
N LYS A 281 -1.64 15.11 -10.65
CA LYS A 281 -2.98 15.43 -10.18
C LYS A 281 -3.99 14.49 -10.83
N GLU A 282 -4.05 14.44 -12.16
CA GLU A 282 -4.99 13.62 -12.92
C GLU A 282 -4.88 12.13 -12.59
N ILE A 283 -3.67 11.62 -12.38
CA ILE A 283 -3.41 10.25 -11.96
C ILE A 283 -3.96 10.00 -10.55
N LEU A 284 -3.56 10.81 -9.56
CA LEU A 284 -3.96 10.59 -8.17
C LEU A 284 -5.45 10.83 -7.92
N THR A 285 -6.05 11.82 -8.58
CA THR A 285 -7.48 12.11 -8.42
C THR A 285 -8.38 11.37 -9.41
N LEU A 286 -7.80 10.60 -10.34
CA LEU A 286 -8.51 9.88 -11.41
C LEU A 286 -9.51 10.79 -12.13
N SER A 287 -9.01 11.95 -12.56
CA SER A 287 -9.84 13.01 -13.13
C SER A 287 -9.27 13.54 -14.44
N SER A 288 -10.15 13.98 -15.32
CA SER A 288 -9.77 14.63 -16.57
C SER A 288 -9.49 16.14 -16.40
N SER A 289 -8.70 16.68 -17.33
CA SER A 289 -8.31 18.10 -17.42
C SER A 289 -8.20 18.50 -18.89
N GLU A 290 -8.12 19.80 -19.20
CA GLU A 290 -7.94 20.26 -20.59
C GLU A 290 -6.72 19.62 -21.27
N ALA A 291 -5.65 19.41 -20.50
CA ALA A 291 -4.41 18.80 -20.97
C ALA A 291 -4.55 17.30 -21.31
N THR A 292 -5.57 16.63 -20.77
CA THR A 292 -5.81 15.20 -20.94
C THR A 292 -7.01 14.89 -21.86
N LYS A 293 -7.85 15.86 -22.21
CA LYS A 293 -8.99 15.70 -23.14
C LYS A 293 -8.64 15.04 -24.48
N LYS A 294 -7.40 15.20 -24.95
CA LYS A 294 -6.93 14.60 -26.21
C LYS A 294 -6.73 13.08 -26.14
N TYR A 295 -6.70 12.50 -24.94
CA TYR A 295 -6.53 11.07 -24.73
C TYR A 295 -7.90 10.41 -24.57
N PRO A 296 -8.20 9.35 -25.36
CA PRO A 296 -9.47 8.65 -25.25
C PRO A 296 -9.54 7.82 -23.96
N ASN A 297 -10.77 7.55 -23.50
CA ASN A 297 -11.07 6.58 -22.44
C ASN A 297 -10.43 6.86 -21.06
N LEU A 298 -10.06 8.11 -20.78
CA LEU A 298 -9.65 8.49 -19.43
C LEU A 298 -10.87 8.69 -18.52
N PRO A 299 -10.79 8.28 -17.24
CA PRO A 299 -11.84 8.54 -16.27
C PRO A 299 -11.98 10.05 -16.04
N SER A 300 -13.21 10.54 -16.04
CA SER A 300 -13.51 11.91 -15.62
C SER A 300 -13.51 12.05 -14.10
N ASN A 301 -13.83 10.96 -13.41
CA ASN A 301 -13.77 10.84 -11.95
C ASN A 301 -13.51 9.38 -11.54
N SER A 302 -13.17 9.14 -10.28
CA SER A 302 -12.84 7.79 -9.77
C SER A 302 -13.94 6.75 -9.93
N ARG A 303 -15.22 7.13 -10.06
CA ARG A 303 -16.33 6.17 -10.27
C ARG A 303 -16.31 5.57 -11.67
N ASP A 304 -15.74 6.27 -12.64
CA ASP A 304 -15.63 5.78 -14.02
C ASP A 304 -14.69 4.57 -14.13
N CYS A 305 -13.86 4.32 -13.10
CA CYS A 305 -13.06 3.11 -12.97
C CYS A 305 -13.90 1.84 -12.74
N GLY A 306 -15.18 1.96 -12.37
CA GLY A 306 -16.06 0.80 -12.16
C GLY A 306 -15.70 -0.05 -10.92
N CYS A 307 -14.92 0.48 -9.98
CA CYS A 307 -14.56 -0.21 -8.75
C CYS A 307 -15.75 -0.28 -7.79
N LEU A 308 -16.15 -1.51 -7.43
CA LEU A 308 -17.21 -1.79 -6.47
C LEU A 308 -16.65 -1.85 -5.04
N SER A 309 -17.48 -1.62 -4.03
CA SER A 309 -17.07 -1.87 -2.65
C SER A 309 -16.74 -3.34 -2.42
N THR A 310 -15.89 -3.62 -1.44
CA THR A 310 -15.67 -4.98 -0.93
C THR A 310 -16.87 -5.41 -0.10
N CYS A 311 -17.34 -6.65 -0.26
CA CYS A 311 -18.51 -7.16 0.49
C CYS A 311 -18.21 -7.37 1.98
N GLU A 312 -16.95 -7.57 2.33
CA GLU A 312 -16.48 -7.75 3.70
C GLU A 312 -15.35 -6.76 3.94
N LEU A 313 -15.53 -5.82 4.85
CA LEU A 313 -14.55 -4.77 5.10
C LEU A 313 -14.58 -4.31 6.56
N ASP A 314 -13.39 -4.21 7.15
CA ASP A 314 -13.16 -3.56 8.43
C ASP A 314 -12.45 -2.22 8.16
N GLN A 315 -13.10 -1.12 8.53
CA GLN A 315 -12.57 0.24 8.41
C GLN A 315 -12.14 0.75 9.78
N TYR A 316 -10.97 1.38 9.85
CA TYR A 316 -10.38 1.84 11.10
C TYR A 316 -10.31 3.35 11.13
N HIS A 317 -10.83 3.93 12.21
CA HIS A 317 -10.80 5.37 12.44
C HIS A 317 -10.07 5.66 13.74
N LYS A 318 -9.14 6.62 13.70
CA LYS A 318 -8.44 7.06 14.92
C LYS A 318 -9.43 7.72 15.87
N ASP A 319 -9.59 7.11 17.04
CA ASP A 319 -10.48 7.55 18.11
C ASP A 319 -9.70 8.36 19.16
N ARG A 320 -8.50 7.89 19.51
CA ARG A 320 -7.63 8.53 20.50
C ARG A 320 -6.18 8.52 20.07
N GLU A 321 -5.45 9.56 20.48
CA GLU A 321 -4.00 9.68 20.34
C GLU A 321 -3.42 10.17 21.67
N ASP A 322 -2.52 9.39 22.24
CA ASP A 322 -1.75 9.77 23.43
C ASP A 322 -0.26 9.87 23.06
N VAL A 323 0.36 11.00 23.38
CA VAL A 323 1.78 11.25 23.08
C VAL A 323 2.53 11.58 24.37
N THR A 324 3.58 10.81 24.64
CA THR A 324 4.53 11.08 25.72
C THR A 324 5.89 11.42 25.12
N SER A 325 6.32 12.68 25.27
CA SER A 325 7.62 13.16 24.80
C SER A 325 8.76 12.82 25.76
N ARG A 326 10.00 12.68 25.25
CA ARG A 326 11.24 12.48 26.03
C ARG A 326 11.33 11.13 26.76
N THR A 327 10.98 10.06 26.06
CA THR A 327 11.19 8.69 26.56
C THR A 327 12.59 8.18 26.21
N TYR A 328 13.15 7.29 27.03
CA TYR A 328 14.44 6.63 26.73
C TYR A 328 14.35 5.63 25.57
N VAL A 329 13.13 5.20 25.25
CA VAL A 329 12.81 4.27 24.16
C VAL A 329 11.59 4.80 23.43
N ASN A 330 11.70 4.90 22.11
CA ASN A 330 10.58 5.22 21.25
C ASN A 330 9.66 4.02 21.07
N THR A 331 8.37 4.26 21.21
CA THR A 331 7.33 3.23 21.11
C THR A 331 6.14 3.75 20.31
N LEU A 332 5.58 2.88 19.48
CA LEU A 332 4.33 3.10 18.79
C LEU A 332 3.40 1.95 19.13
N ASP A 333 2.38 2.23 19.92
CA ASP A 333 1.36 1.28 20.32
C ASP A 333 0.10 1.54 19.50
N ILE A 334 -0.45 0.49 18.89
CA ILE A 334 -1.69 0.59 18.13
C ILE A 334 -2.66 -0.45 18.70
N GLY A 335 -3.80 0.00 19.19
CA GLY A 335 -4.81 -0.85 19.80
C GLY A 335 -6.22 -0.48 19.36
N ILE A 336 -7.16 -1.41 19.52
CA ILE A 336 -8.58 -1.16 19.25
C ILE A 336 -9.23 -0.73 20.55
N THR A 337 -9.65 0.53 20.64
CA THR A 337 -10.31 1.10 21.83
C THR A 337 -11.82 0.99 21.75
N SER A 338 -12.38 0.92 20.55
CA SER A 338 -13.82 0.82 20.32
C SER A 338 -14.13 -0.25 19.27
N PHE A 339 -14.60 -1.41 19.76
CA PHE A 339 -15.11 -2.49 18.92
C PHE A 339 -16.43 -2.07 18.28
N PRO A 340 -16.73 -2.57 17.06
CA PRO A 340 -18.01 -2.29 16.41
C PRO A 340 -19.12 -2.81 17.30
N LYS A 341 -20.10 -1.95 17.57
CA LYS A 341 -21.34 -2.34 18.28
C LYS A 341 -22.47 -2.65 17.31
N TYR A 342 -22.20 -2.48 16.02
CA TYR A 342 -23.12 -2.71 14.95
C TYR A 342 -22.37 -3.15 13.69
N GLU A 343 -22.97 -4.08 12.96
CA GLU A 343 -22.51 -4.53 11.66
C GLU A 343 -23.54 -4.12 10.62
N VAL A 344 -23.08 -3.49 9.55
CA VAL A 344 -23.96 -3.11 8.45
C VAL A 344 -24.04 -4.31 7.52
N GLU A 345 -25.18 -4.99 7.56
CA GLU A 345 -25.56 -6.03 6.62
C GLU A 345 -26.25 -5.39 5.43
N GLY A 346 -25.61 -5.46 4.27
CA GLY A 346 -26.14 -4.96 3.00
C GLY A 346 -26.71 -6.06 2.13
#